data_AF-A0A4Y2HMS3-F1
#
_entry.id   AF-A0A4Y2HMS3-F1
#
_cell.length_a   1.000
_cell.length_b   1.000
_cell.length_c   1.000
_cell.angle_alpha   90.00
_cell.angle_beta   90.00
_cell.angle_gamma   90.00
#
_symmetry.space_group_name_H-M   'P 1'
#
loop_
_entity.id
_entity.type
_entity.pdbx_description
1 polymer ?
#
loop_
_entity_poly.entity_id
_entity_poly.type
_entity_poly.pdbx_seq_one_letter_code
_entity_poly.pdbx_strand_id
1 'polypeptide(L)'
;MFTFRNVTSLSVAEGTKFGDCKLRGIRRDMAVYKEICVGLNKGHKVTKNVTKPRPSRRKGKLTKHARFIRDIVREVCGFAPYEKRTMELLRVSKDKRALKFCKKRLGTHLRAKRKREELSNVLIAQRKAAAHKEKEGK
;
A
#
# COMPACT_ATOMS: atom_id res chain seq x y z
N MET A 1 6.75 -10.96 -46.55
CA MET A 1 7.55 -9.77 -46.22
C MET A 1 6.61 -8.57 -46.14
N PHE A 2 6.21 -8.14 -44.94
CA PHE A 2 5.57 -6.85 -44.69
C PHE A 2 5.68 -6.51 -43.21
N THR A 3 6.09 -5.29 -42.89
CA THR A 3 6.34 -4.82 -41.52
C THR A 3 5.64 -3.48 -41.29
N PHE A 4 4.70 -3.39 -40.34
CA PHE A 4 4.75 -2.33 -39.32
C PHE A 4 3.72 -2.46 -38.17
N ARG A 5 4.18 -1.93 -37.02
CA ARG A 5 3.46 -1.38 -35.85
C ARG A 5 2.07 -1.92 -35.46
N ASN A 6 2.03 -2.44 -34.23
CA ASN A 6 0.83 -2.66 -33.44
C ASN A 6 -0.01 -1.37 -33.25
N VAL A 7 -1.33 -1.55 -33.21
CA VAL A 7 -2.33 -0.53 -32.86
C VAL A 7 -2.87 -0.83 -31.46
N THR A 8 -2.87 0.14 -30.55
CA THR A 8 -3.90 0.34 -29.49
C THR A 8 -3.53 1.48 -28.56
N SER A 9 -4.30 2.57 -28.59
CA SER A 9 -4.33 3.59 -27.53
C SER A 9 -5.65 4.35 -27.55
N LEU A 10 -6.77 3.64 -27.40
CA LEU A 10 -8.08 4.28 -27.17
C LEU A 10 -8.16 4.83 -25.74
N SER A 11 -8.76 6.01 -25.62
CA SER A 11 -9.05 6.75 -24.39
C SER A 11 -10.54 6.62 -24.00
N VAL A 12 -10.93 7.14 -22.82
CA VAL A 12 -12.33 7.24 -22.28
C VAL A 12 -12.88 5.86 -21.78
N ALA A 13 -13.69 5.64 -20.72
CA ALA A 13 -14.44 6.39 -19.65
C ALA A 13 -14.63 5.42 -18.41
N GLU A 14 -15.30 5.64 -17.27
CA GLU A 14 -15.65 6.76 -16.32
C GLU A 14 -16.07 6.04 -15.00
N GLY A 15 -15.98 6.68 -13.82
CA GLY A 15 -16.67 6.29 -12.57
C GLY A 15 -15.76 6.40 -11.35
N THR A 16 -15.90 7.30 -10.35
CA THR A 16 -17.05 7.96 -9.68
C THR A 16 -18.05 6.97 -9.07
N LYS A 17 -18.51 7.08 -7.80
CA LYS A 17 -18.63 8.20 -6.83
C LYS A 17 -18.00 7.78 -5.46
N PHE A 18 -17.99 8.50 -4.33
CA PHE A 18 -18.63 9.74 -3.85
C PHE A 18 -17.56 10.65 -3.16
N GLY A 19 -17.58 11.24 -1.95
CA GLY A 19 -18.50 11.31 -0.79
C GLY A 19 -17.73 11.37 0.56
N ASP A 20 -18.06 12.20 1.57
CA ASP A 20 -18.95 13.38 1.63
C ASP A 20 -18.18 14.68 1.22
N CYS A 21 -18.72 15.77 0.65
CA CYS A 21 -20.04 16.43 0.73
C CYS A 21 -20.22 17.19 2.07
N LYS A 22 -20.57 18.49 2.18
CA LYS A 22 -20.84 19.60 1.23
C LYS A 22 -19.92 20.76 1.69
N LEU A 23 -19.42 21.66 0.83
CA LEU A 23 -20.21 22.64 0.08
C LEU A 23 -19.48 23.12 -1.18
N ARG A 24 -20.17 23.05 -2.33
CA ARG A 24 -20.08 24.13 -3.31
C ARG A 24 -20.88 25.29 -2.71
N GLY A 25 -20.20 26.23 -2.07
CA GLY A 25 -20.85 27.30 -1.32
C GLY A 25 -19.93 28.50 -1.16
N ILE A 26 -20.28 29.58 -1.85
CA ILE A 26 -19.65 30.91 -1.78
C ILE A 26 -18.14 30.87 -2.08
N ARG A 27 -17.79 31.13 -3.36
CA ARG A 27 -16.59 31.93 -3.63
C ARG A 27 -16.77 33.22 -2.83
N ARG A 28 -16.09 33.38 -1.69
CA ARG A 28 -16.16 34.62 -0.93
C ARG A 28 -15.32 35.64 -1.66
N ASP A 29 -15.98 36.34 -2.57
CA ASP A 29 -15.36 37.32 -3.46
C ASP A 29 -14.63 38.41 -2.66
N MET A 30 -13.41 38.69 -3.09
CA MET A 30 -12.64 39.91 -2.85
C MET A 30 -12.67 40.54 -1.45
N ALA A 31 -12.46 39.72 -0.41
CA ALA A 31 -11.82 40.22 0.81
C ALA A 31 -10.32 39.95 0.73
N VAL A 32 -9.47 40.99 0.80
CA VAL A 32 -8.02 40.83 0.97
C VAL A 32 -7.78 40.14 2.31
N TYR A 33 -7.47 38.84 2.27
CA TYR A 33 -7.20 38.06 3.48
C TYR A 33 -5.98 38.64 4.19
N LYS A 34 -6.23 39.43 5.24
CA LYS A 34 -5.22 40.01 6.13
C LYS A 34 -4.58 38.93 6.98
N GLU A 35 -3.39 39.22 7.49
CA GLU A 35 -2.66 38.31 8.36
C GLU A 35 -3.28 38.37 9.75
N ILE A 36 -3.77 37.22 10.23
CA ILE A 36 -4.48 37.11 11.50
C ILE A 36 -3.74 36.13 12.42
N CYS A 37 -3.72 36.43 13.73
CA CYS A 37 -3.02 35.61 14.72
C CYS A 37 -3.79 34.33 15.10
N VAL A 38 -5.08 34.25 14.76
CA VAL A 38 -6.01 33.17 15.15
C VAL A 38 -6.76 32.62 13.94
N GLY A 39 -7.33 31.41 14.06
CA GLY A 39 -7.99 30.70 12.96
C GLY A 39 -7.08 29.77 12.16
N LEU A 40 -7.63 29.18 11.09
CA LEU A 40 -7.00 28.08 10.33
C LEU A 40 -5.81 28.53 9.47
N ASN A 41 -5.94 29.65 8.76
CA ASN A 41 -4.93 30.18 7.83
C ASN A 41 -4.04 31.27 8.46
N LYS A 42 -3.85 31.20 9.79
CA LYS A 42 -3.17 32.21 10.61
C LYS A 42 -1.68 32.38 10.30
N GLY A 43 -1.17 33.57 10.62
CA GLY A 43 0.25 33.96 10.48
C GLY A 43 0.58 34.65 9.15
N HIS A 44 1.86 35.03 9.00
CA HIS A 44 2.38 35.73 7.83
C HIS A 44 2.44 34.82 6.59
N LYS A 45 2.13 35.36 5.41
CA LYS A 45 2.02 34.60 4.15
C LYS A 45 3.37 34.31 3.46
N VAL A 46 4.28 33.64 4.16
CA VAL A 46 5.58 33.22 3.60
C VAL A 46 5.38 32.25 2.43
N THR A 47 6.03 32.53 1.29
CA THR A 47 6.17 31.59 0.17
C THR A 47 7.08 30.42 0.57
N LYS A 48 6.51 29.21 0.67
CA LYS A 48 7.20 28.04 1.23
C LYS A 48 8.22 27.45 0.24
N ASN A 49 9.51 27.69 0.48
CA ASN A 49 10.60 27.08 -0.27
C ASN A 49 10.66 25.54 -0.05
N VAL A 50 10.50 24.76 -1.12
CA VAL A 50 10.45 23.29 -1.09
C VAL A 50 11.86 22.70 -1.22
N THR A 51 12.59 22.68 -0.11
CA THR A 51 13.96 22.14 -0.05
C THR A 51 14.02 20.62 -0.28
N LYS A 52 15.12 20.16 -0.93
CA LYS A 52 15.41 18.74 -1.17
C LYS A 52 15.43 17.94 0.15
N PRO A 53 14.69 16.82 0.27
CA PRO A 53 14.59 16.10 1.54
C PRO A 53 15.95 15.52 2.00
N ARG A 54 16.35 15.86 3.24
CA ARG A 54 17.60 15.42 3.87
C ARG A 54 17.79 13.89 3.77
N PRO A 55 19.00 13.38 3.46
CA PRO A 55 19.24 11.93 3.28
C PRO A 55 18.80 11.04 4.46
N SER A 56 18.84 11.55 5.68
CA SER A 56 18.35 10.84 6.88
C SER A 56 16.89 10.39 6.76
N ARG A 57 16.02 11.16 6.07
CA ARG A 57 14.61 10.81 5.79
C ARG A 57 14.45 9.63 4.82
N ARG A 58 15.54 9.10 4.25
CA ARG A 58 15.56 7.93 3.35
C ARG A 58 15.79 6.60 4.10
N LYS A 59 16.21 6.64 5.37
CA LYS A 59 16.45 5.43 6.19
C LYS A 59 15.18 4.58 6.27
N GLY A 60 15.32 3.28 6.01
CA GLY A 60 14.20 2.31 6.02
C GLY A 60 13.51 2.07 4.66
N LYS A 61 13.86 2.78 3.58
CA LYS A 61 13.40 2.39 2.23
C LYS A 61 14.04 1.08 1.78
N LEU A 62 13.26 0.24 1.08
CA LEU A 62 13.73 -0.98 0.43
C LEU A 62 14.63 -0.63 -0.78
N THR A 63 15.81 -1.24 -0.85
CA THR A 63 16.69 -1.23 -2.04
C THR A 63 16.56 -2.56 -2.80
N LYS A 64 17.06 -2.63 -4.05
CA LYS A 64 17.05 -3.88 -4.84
C LYS A 64 17.78 -5.02 -4.09
N HIS A 65 19.01 -4.76 -3.65
CA HIS A 65 19.85 -5.68 -2.88
C HIS A 65 19.19 -6.14 -1.57
N ALA A 66 18.61 -5.21 -0.79
CA ALA A 66 17.95 -5.54 0.46
C ALA A 66 16.57 -6.19 0.30
N ARG A 67 16.02 -6.26 -0.93
CA ARG A 67 14.88 -7.11 -1.27
C ARG A 67 15.39 -8.54 -1.53
N PHE A 68 16.29 -8.70 -2.50
CA PHE A 68 16.87 -9.99 -2.90
C PHE A 68 17.31 -10.83 -1.70
N ILE A 69 18.14 -10.28 -0.80
CA ILE A 69 18.60 -10.98 0.41
C ILE A 69 17.44 -11.48 1.30
N ARG A 70 16.33 -10.72 1.40
CA ARG A 70 15.17 -11.12 2.21
C ARG A 70 14.34 -12.22 1.56
N ASP A 71 14.33 -12.27 0.24
CA ASP A 71 13.64 -13.30 -0.52
C ASP A 71 14.40 -14.64 -0.35
N ILE A 72 15.74 -14.64 -0.54
CA ILE A 72 16.60 -15.83 -0.30
C ILE A 72 16.50 -16.32 1.16
N VAL A 73 16.56 -15.41 2.14
CA VAL A 73 16.40 -15.78 3.57
C VAL A 73 15.01 -16.36 3.87
N ARG A 74 13.97 -15.99 3.11
CA ARG A 74 12.63 -16.60 3.25
C ARG A 74 12.50 -17.97 2.61
N GLU A 75 13.28 -18.26 1.57
CA GLU A 75 13.38 -19.59 0.99
C GLU A 75 14.13 -20.54 1.94
N VAL A 76 15.28 -20.12 2.47
CA VAL A 76 16.11 -20.95 3.38
C VAL A 76 15.47 -21.15 4.76
N CYS A 77 14.96 -20.08 5.40
CA CYS A 77 14.43 -20.18 6.77
C CYS A 77 12.91 -20.43 6.85
N GLY A 78 12.17 -20.28 5.75
CA GLY A 78 10.73 -20.54 5.69
C GLY A 78 9.89 -19.66 6.62
N PHE A 79 8.97 -20.31 7.36
CA PHE A 79 7.95 -19.66 8.19
C PHE A 79 7.99 -20.12 9.65
N ALA A 80 7.95 -19.16 10.56
CA ALA A 80 7.84 -19.41 12.00
C ALA A 80 6.48 -20.05 12.36
N PRO A 81 6.37 -20.79 13.49
CA PRO A 81 5.13 -21.51 13.84
C PRO A 81 3.90 -20.60 14.02
N TYR A 82 4.09 -19.34 14.43
CA TYR A 82 2.99 -18.37 14.49
C TYR A 82 2.58 -17.83 13.11
N GLU A 83 3.49 -17.80 12.13
CA GLU A 83 3.18 -17.47 10.72
C GLU A 83 2.42 -18.62 10.06
N LYS A 84 2.84 -19.88 10.28
CA LYS A 84 2.11 -21.10 9.85
C LYS A 84 0.66 -21.12 10.36
N ARG A 85 0.45 -20.97 11.67
CA ARG A 85 -0.90 -20.91 12.27
C ARG A 85 -1.76 -19.75 11.79
N THR A 86 -1.14 -18.64 11.39
CA THR A 86 -1.87 -17.52 10.78
C THR A 86 -2.27 -17.85 9.34
N MET A 87 -1.38 -18.50 8.58
CA MET A 87 -1.64 -18.96 7.22
C MET A 87 -2.80 -19.99 7.17
N GLU A 88 -2.89 -20.91 8.13
CA GLU A 88 -4.03 -21.81 8.33
C GLU A 88 -5.35 -21.03 8.50
N LEU A 89 -5.38 -20.04 9.42
CA LEU A 89 -6.56 -19.22 9.66
C LEU A 89 -6.98 -18.39 8.43
N LEU A 90 -6.04 -17.98 7.59
CA LEU A 90 -6.29 -17.27 6.34
C LEU A 90 -6.76 -18.21 5.21
N ARG A 91 -6.31 -19.48 5.18
CA ARG A 91 -6.84 -20.49 4.25
C ARG A 91 -8.34 -20.76 4.47
N VAL A 92 -8.80 -20.72 5.72
CA VAL A 92 -10.21 -20.85 6.11
C VAL A 92 -10.93 -19.48 6.19
N SER A 93 -10.36 -18.43 5.58
CA SER A 93 -10.92 -17.06 5.50
C SER A 93 -11.32 -16.42 6.84
N LYS A 94 -10.77 -16.88 7.97
CA LYS A 94 -11.14 -16.44 9.33
C LYS A 94 -10.33 -15.20 9.76
N ASP A 95 -10.35 -14.18 8.90
CA ASP A 95 -9.56 -12.94 8.99
C ASP A 95 -9.62 -12.22 10.35
N LYS A 96 -10.83 -12.05 10.89
CA LYS A 96 -11.03 -11.39 12.21
C LYS A 96 -10.38 -12.18 13.35
N ARG A 97 -10.22 -13.51 13.21
CA ARG A 97 -9.51 -14.41 14.13
C ARG A 97 -7.99 -14.37 13.89
N ALA A 98 -7.56 -14.39 12.64
CA ALA A 98 -6.15 -14.24 12.25
C ALA A 98 -5.57 -12.91 12.77
N LEU A 99 -6.26 -11.79 12.57
CA LEU A 99 -5.85 -10.47 13.06
C LEU A 99 -5.79 -10.42 14.60
N LYS A 100 -6.76 -11.00 15.31
CA LYS A 100 -6.70 -11.12 16.79
C LYS A 100 -5.49 -11.94 17.25
N PHE A 101 -5.15 -13.03 16.56
CA PHE A 101 -3.97 -13.84 16.87
C PHE A 101 -2.66 -13.09 16.59
N CYS A 102 -2.54 -12.43 15.43
CA CYS A 102 -1.41 -11.56 15.12
C CYS A 102 -1.24 -10.43 16.15
N LYS A 103 -2.32 -9.79 16.60
CA LYS A 103 -2.25 -8.79 17.68
C LYS A 103 -1.72 -9.40 18.99
N LYS A 104 -2.17 -10.60 19.39
CA LYS A 104 -1.67 -11.29 20.60
C LYS A 104 -0.18 -11.70 20.50
N ARG A 105 0.39 -11.81 19.29
CA ARG A 105 1.83 -12.13 19.09
C ARG A 105 2.73 -10.91 18.81
N LEU A 106 2.19 -9.84 18.21
CA LEU A 106 2.97 -8.67 17.74
C LEU A 106 2.68 -7.38 18.55
N GLY A 107 1.75 -7.44 19.50
CA GLY A 107 1.27 -6.33 20.33
C GLY A 107 0.36 -5.37 19.58
N THR A 108 0.89 -4.65 18.59
CA THR A 108 0.20 -3.50 17.97
C THR A 108 -0.61 -3.87 16.73
N HIS A 109 -1.74 -3.16 16.56
CA HIS A 109 -2.68 -3.39 15.45
C HIS A 109 -2.06 -3.11 14.08
N LEU A 110 -1.18 -2.11 13.98
CA LEU A 110 -0.48 -1.75 12.74
C LEU A 110 0.52 -2.84 12.29
N ARG A 111 1.25 -3.45 13.24
CA ARG A 111 2.13 -4.60 12.96
C ARG A 111 1.31 -5.82 12.55
N ALA A 112 0.18 -6.07 13.23
CA ALA A 112 -0.73 -7.17 12.91
C ALA A 112 -1.39 -7.06 11.52
N LYS A 113 -1.79 -5.85 11.09
CA LYS A 113 -2.26 -5.60 9.72
C LYS A 113 -1.19 -5.93 8.67
N ARG A 114 0.00 -5.33 8.79
CA ARG A 114 1.13 -5.58 7.90
C ARG A 114 1.48 -7.06 7.78
N LYS A 115 1.49 -7.80 8.91
CA LYS A 115 1.75 -9.24 8.91
C LYS A 115 0.62 -10.10 8.31
N ARG A 116 -0.64 -9.66 8.40
CA ARG A 116 -1.75 -10.27 7.65
C ARG A 116 -1.59 -10.04 6.15
N GLU A 117 -1.23 -8.83 5.73
CA GLU A 117 -0.99 -8.47 4.33
C GLU A 117 0.19 -9.28 3.74
N GLU A 118 1.32 -9.37 4.44
CA GLU A 118 2.46 -10.23 4.08
C GLU A 118 2.03 -11.70 3.82
N LEU A 119 1.29 -12.31 4.77
CA LEU A 119 0.89 -13.72 4.65
C LEU A 119 -0.24 -13.97 3.64
N SER A 120 -1.10 -12.99 3.41
CA SER A 120 -2.09 -13.04 2.33
C SER A 120 -1.42 -13.05 0.96
N ASN A 121 -0.39 -12.20 0.77
CA ASN A 121 0.38 -12.15 -0.48
C ASN A 121 1.13 -13.47 -0.75
N VAL A 122 1.67 -14.11 0.30
CA VAL A 122 2.26 -15.46 0.20
C VAL A 122 1.24 -16.50 -0.27
N LEU A 123 0.03 -16.51 0.28
CA LEU A 123 -1.04 -17.44 -0.15
C LEU A 123 -1.48 -17.20 -1.61
N ILE A 124 -1.52 -15.94 -2.05
CA ILE A 124 -1.81 -15.59 -3.45
C ILE A 124 -0.68 -16.07 -4.38
N ALA A 125 0.59 -15.91 -3.98
CA ALA A 125 1.74 -16.41 -4.74
C ALA A 125 1.73 -17.95 -4.84
N GLN A 126 1.46 -18.66 -3.73
CA GLN A 126 1.33 -20.12 -3.71
C GLN A 126 0.23 -20.62 -4.65
N ARG A 127 -0.95 -19.99 -4.63
CA ARG A 127 -2.06 -20.32 -5.55
C ARG A 127 -1.70 -20.10 -7.02
N LYS A 128 -1.01 -18.99 -7.34
CA LYS A 128 -0.53 -18.72 -8.70
C LYS A 128 0.53 -19.71 -9.18
N ALA A 129 1.44 -20.13 -8.30
CA ALA A 129 2.47 -21.11 -8.63
C ALA A 129 1.89 -22.50 -8.88
N ALA A 130 0.88 -22.93 -8.10
CA ALA A 130 0.15 -24.18 -8.36
C ALA A 130 -0.54 -24.15 -9.74
N ALA A 131 -1.32 -23.10 -10.02
CA ALA A 131 -2.01 -22.91 -11.29
C ALA A 131 -1.10 -22.64 -12.51
N HIS A 132 0.22 -22.50 -12.31
CA HIS A 132 1.22 -22.47 -13.38
C HIS A 132 1.68 -23.89 -13.71
N LYS A 133 2.04 -24.68 -12.67
CA LYS A 133 2.43 -26.09 -12.81
C LYS A 133 1.31 -26.95 -13.44
N GLU A 134 0.05 -26.67 -13.11
CA GLU A 134 -1.13 -27.31 -13.70
C GLU A 134 -1.33 -26.99 -15.20
N LYS A 135 -0.62 -26.00 -15.74
CA LYS A 135 -0.63 -25.63 -17.17
C LYS A 135 0.62 -26.09 -17.92
N GLU A 136 1.73 -26.29 -17.22
CA GLU A 136 2.97 -26.84 -17.79
C GLU A 136 2.98 -28.38 -17.79
N GLY A 137 2.11 -29.00 -16.98
CA GLY A 137 1.86 -30.44 -16.95
C GLY A 137 0.66 -30.91 -17.80
N LYS A 138 0.34 -30.18 -18.88
CA LYS A 138 -0.72 -30.48 -19.86
C LYS A 138 -0.25 -30.13 -21.27
#